data_AF-A0A0R2PDW0-F1
#
_entry.id   AF-A0A0R2PDW0-F1
#
_cell.length_a   1.000
_cell.length_b   1.000
_cell.length_c   1.000
_cell.angle_alpha   90.00
_cell.angle_beta   90.00
_cell.angle_gamma   90.00
#
_symmetry.space_group_name_H-M   'P 1'
#
loop_
_entity.id
_entity.type
_entity.pdbx_description
1 polymer ?
#
loop_
_entity_poly.entity_id
_entity_poly.type
_entity_poly.pdbx_seq_one_letter_code
_entity_poly.pdbx_strand_id
1 'polypeptide(L)'
;MNFRTWIRKTPAGRLAWRIFIGVIGGGITVFGAILLVAPGPGVLVLLAGLGILATEFAWAGRLIMETKKMANKAAERTGMKPWVKYFVVAGGAVFSIVVILFYYNR
;
A
#
# COMPACT_ATOMS: atom_id res chain seq x y z
N MET A 1 -9.13 -15.04 -31.57
CA MET A 1 -9.34 -16.29 -30.80
C MET A 1 -8.93 -16.03 -29.35
N ASN A 2 -9.88 -15.98 -28.42
CA ASN A 2 -9.67 -15.51 -27.05
C ASN A 2 -9.06 -16.60 -26.15
N PHE A 3 -7.73 -16.60 -26.02
CA PHE A 3 -6.91 -17.47 -25.14
C PHE A 3 -7.25 -17.38 -23.63
N ARG A 4 -8.15 -16.47 -23.25
CA ARG A 4 -8.45 -16.09 -21.86
C ARG A 4 -9.37 -17.06 -21.11
N THR A 5 -10.05 -17.98 -21.81
CA THR A 5 -11.12 -18.81 -21.19
C THR A 5 -10.69 -20.25 -20.87
N TRP A 6 -9.52 -20.71 -21.30
CA TRP A 6 -9.16 -22.13 -21.18
C TRP A 6 -8.41 -22.51 -19.90
N ILE A 7 -7.69 -21.56 -19.27
CA ILE A 7 -6.79 -21.85 -18.13
C ILE A 7 -7.52 -21.89 -16.77
N ARG A 8 -8.81 -21.54 -16.69
CA ARG A 8 -9.57 -21.44 -15.41
C ARG A 8 -10.37 -22.68 -15.00
N LYS A 9 -10.12 -23.87 -15.55
CA LYS A 9 -10.89 -25.07 -15.19
C LYS A 9 -10.26 -25.96 -14.10
N THR A 10 -8.99 -25.79 -13.73
CA THR A 10 -8.33 -26.68 -12.77
C THR A 10 -8.06 -26.00 -11.41
N PRO A 11 -8.28 -26.71 -10.28
CA PRO A 11 -8.00 -26.19 -8.94
C PRO A 11 -6.51 -25.83 -8.76
N ALA A 12 -5.62 -26.50 -9.48
CA ALA A 12 -4.18 -26.22 -9.48
C ALA A 12 -3.84 -24.82 -10.02
N GLY A 13 -4.50 -24.37 -11.09
CA GLY A 13 -4.24 -23.04 -11.68
C GLY A 13 -4.66 -21.90 -10.75
N ARG A 14 -5.76 -22.08 -10.02
CA ARG A 14 -6.20 -21.11 -8.99
C ARG A 14 -5.22 -21.05 -7.82
N LEU A 15 -4.71 -22.21 -7.39
CA LEU A 15 -3.72 -22.26 -6.32
C LEU A 15 -2.40 -21.59 -6.74
N ALA A 16 -1.90 -21.89 -7.94
CA ALA A 16 -0.69 -21.27 -8.49
C ALA A 16 -0.83 -19.74 -8.58
N TRP A 17 -1.97 -19.25 -9.06
CA TRP A 17 -2.25 -17.82 -9.14
C TRP A 17 -2.30 -17.15 -7.75
N ARG A 18 -2.96 -17.80 -6.78
CA ARG A 18 -3.03 -17.32 -5.40
C ARG A 18 -1.66 -17.28 -4.74
N ILE A 19 -0.80 -18.28 -4.99
CA ILE A 19 0.59 -18.29 -4.49
C ILE A 19 1.39 -17.15 -5.14
N PHE A 20 1.28 -16.97 -6.46
CA PHE A 20 1.98 -15.91 -7.18
C PHE A 20 1.64 -14.52 -6.63
N ILE A 21 0.35 -14.22 -6.47
CA ILE A 21 -0.11 -12.97 -5.84
C ILE A 21 0.32 -12.89 -4.37
N GLY A 22 0.29 -14.01 -3.65
CA GLY A 22 0.77 -14.08 -2.26
C GLY A 22 2.24 -13.71 -2.12
N VAL A 23 3.10 -14.19 -3.01
CA VAL A 23 4.54 -13.91 -3.00
C VAL A 23 4.81 -12.46 -3.41
N ILE A 24 4.22 -11.97 -4.50
CA ILE A 24 4.43 -10.60 -4.95
C ILE A 24 3.87 -9.59 -3.96
N GLY A 25 2.59 -9.75 -3.59
CA GLY A 25 1.93 -8.87 -2.64
C GLY A 25 2.60 -8.92 -1.26
N GLY A 26 2.94 -10.11 -0.78
CA GLY A 26 3.66 -10.31 0.47
C GLY A 26 5.04 -9.67 0.46
N GLY A 27 5.82 -9.85 -0.60
CA GLY A 27 7.14 -9.23 -0.76
C GLY A 27 7.08 -7.70 -0.74
N ILE A 28 6.14 -7.11 -1.48
CA ILE A 28 5.93 -5.65 -1.50
C ILE A 28 5.49 -5.16 -0.12
N THR A 29 4.58 -5.87 0.56
CA THR A 29 4.15 -5.54 1.93
C THR A 29 5.32 -5.57 2.91
N VAL A 30 6.15 -6.60 2.90
CA VAL A 30 7.32 -6.69 3.80
C VAL A 30 8.32 -5.58 3.50
N PHE A 31 8.60 -5.33 2.22
CA PHE A 31 9.49 -4.25 1.82
C PHE A 31 8.96 -2.87 2.25
N GLY A 32 7.67 -2.61 2.05
CA GLY A 32 7.00 -1.40 2.53
C GLY A 32 7.04 -1.25 4.04
N ALA A 33 6.92 -2.35 4.79
CA ALA A 33 7.05 -2.36 6.25
C ALA A 33 8.47 -1.98 6.70
N ILE A 34 9.50 -2.47 6.02
CA ILE A 34 10.90 -2.09 6.28
C ILE A 34 11.10 -0.60 5.99
N LEU A 35 10.50 -0.10 4.90
CA LEU A 35 10.56 1.31 4.54
C LEU A 35 9.83 2.24 5.53
N LEU A 36 9.07 1.73 6.50
CA LEU A 36 8.50 2.56 7.58
C LEU A 36 9.58 3.13 8.51
N VAL A 37 10.73 2.48 8.61
CA VAL A 37 11.86 2.94 9.42
C VAL A 37 12.57 4.11 8.74
N ALA A 38 12.62 4.12 7.41
CA ALA A 38 13.23 5.20 6.65
C ALA A 38 12.27 6.41 6.57
N PRO A 39 12.78 7.65 6.64
CA PRO A 39 11.98 8.85 6.39
C PRO A 39 11.61 8.90 4.90
N GLY A 40 10.54 8.20 4.53
CA GLY A 40 10.07 8.08 3.15
C GLY A 40 8.65 7.52 3.08
N PRO A 41 8.06 7.42 1.87
CA PRO A 41 6.68 6.99 1.68
C PRO A 41 6.48 5.48 1.84
N GLY A 42 7.10 4.85 2.85
CA GLY A 42 6.99 3.41 3.12
C GLY A 42 5.56 2.94 3.36
N VAL A 43 4.73 3.80 3.97
CA VAL A 43 3.30 3.55 4.16
C VAL A 43 2.58 3.32 2.83
N LEU A 44 2.92 4.09 1.78
CA LEU A 44 2.30 3.92 0.46
C LEU A 44 2.65 2.56 -0.15
N VAL A 45 3.93 2.18 -0.06
CA VAL A 45 4.42 0.89 -0.56
C VAL A 45 3.76 -0.27 0.20
N LEU A 46 3.67 -0.17 1.53
CA LEU A 46 3.03 -1.16 2.38
C LEU A 46 1.56 -1.36 2.00
N LEU A 47 0.81 -0.25 1.85
CA LEU A 47 -0.60 -0.28 1.47
C LEU A 47 -0.80 -0.80 0.05
N ALA A 48 0.11 -0.50 -0.89
CA ALA A 48 0.08 -1.06 -2.24
C ALA A 48 0.23 -2.60 -2.21
N GLY A 49 1.19 -3.13 -1.44
CA GLY A 49 1.36 -4.58 -1.25
C GLY A 49 0.13 -5.25 -0.63
N LEU A 50 -0.45 -4.62 0.41
CA LEU A 50 -1.68 -5.12 1.03
C LEU A 50 -2.89 -5.05 0.07
N GLY A 51 -2.94 -4.04 -0.80
CA GLY A 51 -3.95 -3.92 -1.85
C GLY A 51 -3.84 -5.05 -2.88
N ILE A 52 -2.62 -5.43 -3.27
CA ILE A 52 -2.37 -6.59 -4.13
C ILE A 52 -2.83 -7.87 -3.42
N LEU A 53 -2.45 -8.07 -2.16
CA LEU A 53 -2.92 -9.23 -1.39
C LEU A 53 -4.44 -9.27 -1.26
N ALA A 54 -5.10 -8.13 -1.11
CA ALA A 54 -6.55 -8.06 -0.97
C ALA A 54 -7.33 -8.61 -2.18
N THR A 55 -6.69 -8.73 -3.36
CA THR A 55 -7.32 -9.29 -4.56
C THR A 55 -7.64 -10.79 -4.43
N GLU A 56 -6.79 -11.55 -3.73
CA GLU A 56 -6.95 -13.00 -3.54
C GLU A 56 -7.12 -13.41 -2.06
N PHE A 57 -6.81 -12.51 -1.14
CA PHE A 57 -6.80 -12.76 0.30
C PHE A 57 -7.72 -11.78 1.03
N ALA A 58 -8.91 -12.24 1.39
CA ALA A 58 -9.91 -11.45 2.11
C ALA A 58 -9.40 -10.86 3.45
N TRP A 59 -8.42 -11.50 4.10
CA TRP A 59 -7.85 -10.97 5.34
C TRP A 59 -7.11 -9.64 5.12
N ALA A 60 -6.43 -9.45 3.99
CA ALA A 60 -5.70 -8.22 3.70
C ALA A 60 -6.68 -7.05 3.50
N GLY A 61 -7.79 -7.30 2.79
CA GLY A 61 -8.88 -6.32 2.67
C GLY A 61 -9.48 -5.94 4.04
N ARG A 62 -9.66 -6.91 4.94
CA ARG A 62 -10.12 -6.64 6.31
C ARG A 62 -9.14 -5.74 7.09
N LEU A 63 -7.84 -5.99 7.01
CA LEU A 63 -6.84 -5.14 7.67
C LEU A 63 -6.89 -3.69 7.18
N ILE A 64 -7.05 -3.47 5.87
CA ILE A 64 -7.18 -2.11 5.31
C ILE A 64 -8.43 -1.42 5.88
N MET A 65 -9.56 -2.12 5.95
CA MET A 65 -10.79 -1.58 6.51
C MET A 65 -10.67 -1.24 8.00
N GLU A 66 -10.04 -2.12 8.80
CA GLU A 66 -9.80 -1.86 10.22
C GLU A 66 -8.88 -0.65 10.41
N THR A 67 -7.82 -0.55 9.61
CA THR A 67 -6.92 0.61 9.62
C THR A 67 -7.68 1.90 9.29
N LYS A 68 -8.59 1.87 8.30
CA LYS A 68 -9.44 3.01 7.95
C LYS A 68 -10.37 3.41 9.10
N LYS A 69 -10.99 2.43 9.78
CA LYS A 69 -11.84 2.69 10.96
C LYS A 69 -11.03 3.33 12.09
N MET A 70 -9.85 2.81 12.38
CA MET A 70 -8.95 3.36 13.40
C MET A 70 -8.52 4.80 13.03
N ALA A 71 -8.15 5.03 11.77
CA ALA A 71 -7.77 6.35 11.28
C ALA A 71 -8.91 7.36 11.36
N ASN A 72 -10.14 6.97 11.03
CA ASN A 72 -11.33 7.82 11.14
C ASN A 72 -11.62 8.15 12.61
N LYS A 73 -11.60 7.15 13.50
CA LYS A 73 -11.80 7.35 14.94
C LYS A 73 -10.73 8.26 15.54
N ALA A 74 -9.48 8.14 15.09
CA ALA A 74 -8.40 9.03 15.48
C ALA A 74 -8.63 10.46 14.94
N ALA A 75 -9.01 10.58 13.67
CA ALA A 75 -9.29 11.86 13.02
C ALA A 75 -10.41 12.63 13.71
N GLU A 76 -11.51 11.94 14.04
CA GLU A 76 -12.66 12.49 14.78
C GLU A 76 -12.22 13.02 16.16
N ARG A 77 -11.35 12.31 16.87
CA ARG A 77 -10.82 12.75 18.17
C ARG A 77 -9.90 13.97 18.07
N THR A 78 -9.16 14.12 16.97
CA THR A 78 -8.26 15.26 16.77
C THR A 78 -8.96 16.54 16.29
N GLY A 79 -10.17 16.47 15.71
CA GLY A 79 -10.91 17.65 15.25
C GLY A 79 -10.20 18.54 14.20
N MET A 80 -9.11 18.05 13.59
CA MET A 80 -8.29 18.85 12.67
C MET A 80 -9.04 19.14 11.37
N LYS A 81 -9.09 20.43 10.99
CA LYS A 81 -9.70 20.88 9.72
C LYS A 81 -8.95 20.27 8.51
N PRO A 82 -9.67 19.80 7.46
CA PRO A 82 -9.06 19.14 6.29
C PRO A 82 -7.92 19.92 5.64
N TRP A 83 -8.02 21.25 5.62
CA TRP A 83 -7.03 22.17 5.07
C TRP A 83 -5.63 22.04 5.69
N VAL A 84 -5.54 21.84 7.01
CA VAL A 84 -4.25 21.70 7.73
C VAL A 84 -3.55 20.39 7.33
N LYS A 85 -4.32 19.33 7.10
CA LYS A 85 -3.81 18.03 6.65
C LYS A 85 -3.15 18.15 5.26
N TYR A 86 -3.76 18.89 4.34
CA TYR A 86 -3.20 19.12 3.01
C TYR A 86 -1.93 19.97 3.05
N PHE A 87 -1.87 20.97 3.93
CA PHE A 87 -0.66 21.79 4.11
C PHE A 87 0.54 20.97 4.61
N VAL A 88 0.33 20.10 5.59
CA VAL A 88 1.39 19.23 6.11
C VAL A 88 1.87 18.24 5.03
N VAL A 89 0.96 17.65 4.27
CA VAL A 89 1.30 16.72 3.18
C VAL A 89 2.05 17.43 2.04
N ALA A 90 1.57 18.60 1.63
CA ALA A 90 2.23 19.40 0.59
C ALA A 90 3.62 19.87 1.03
N GLY A 91 3.76 20.35 2.27
CA GLY A 91 5.05 20.73 2.84
C GLY A 91 6.04 19.56 2.89
N GLY A 92 5.59 18.38 3.31
CA GLY A 92 6.41 17.16 3.31
C GLY A 92 6.82 16.71 1.90
N ALA A 93 5.91 16.80 0.91
CA ALA A 93 6.20 16.46 -0.48
C ALA A 93 7.26 17.40 -1.09
N VAL A 94 7.12 18.70 -0.86
CA VAL A 94 8.11 19.70 -1.31
C VAL A 94 9.46 19.47 -0.64
N PHE A 95 9.48 19.21 0.67
CA PHE A 95 10.71 18.90 1.40
C PHE A 95 11.39 17.65 0.85
N SER A 96 10.63 16.59 0.55
CA SER A 96 11.17 15.36 -0.04
C SER A 96 11.78 15.59 -1.41
N ILE A 97 11.18 16.43 -2.25
CA ILE A 97 11.73 16.82 -3.56
C ILE A 97 13.05 17.59 -3.38
N VAL A 98 13.09 18.54 -2.46
CA VAL A 98 14.30 19.34 -2.17
C VAL A 98 15.44 18.46 -1.68
N VAL A 99 15.18 17.50 -0.78
CA VAL A 99 16.19 16.57 -0.27
C VAL A 99 16.74 15.67 -1.38
N ILE A 100 15.86 15.14 -2.26
CA ILE A 100 16.29 14.31 -3.40
C ILE A 100 17.17 15.11 -4.36
N LEU A 101 16.79 16.36 -4.66
CA LEU A 101 17.59 17.24 -5.52
C LEU A 101 18.95 17.58 -4.89
N PHE A 102 19.00 17.80 -3.58
CA PHE A 102 20.24 18.06 -2.87
C PHE A 102 21.17 16.84 -2.85
N TYR A 103 20.62 15.63 -2.71
CA TYR A 103 21.39 14.38 -2.72
C TYR A 103 21.95 14.03 -4.11
N TYR A 104 21.25 14.41 -5.17
CA TYR A 104 21.69 14.18 -6.55
C TYR A 104 22.70 15.21 -7.06
N ASN A 105 22.68 16.42 -6.50
CA ASN A 105 23.56 17.53 -6.90
C ASN A 105 24.89 17.57 -6.11
N ARG A 106 25.23 16.51 -5.38
CA ARG A 106 26.45 16.35 -4.57
C ARG A 106 27.30 15.22 -5.15
#